data_AF-J9GWV6-F1
#
_entry.id   AF-J9GWV6-F1
#
_cell.length_a   1.000
_cell.length_b   1.000
_cell.length_c   1.000
_cell.angle_alpha   90.00
_cell.angle_beta   90.00
_cell.angle_gamma   90.00
#
_symmetry.space_group_name_H-M   'P 1'
#
loop_
_entity.id
_entity.type
_entity.pdbx_description
1 polymer ?
#
loop_
_entity_poly.entity_id
_entity_poly.type
_entity_poly.pdbx_seq_one_letter_code
_entity_poly.pdbx_strand_id
1 'polypeptide(L)'
;MKAIQLFYAHSREQVLEWISADPLWEDIRKNLSKKYSNFSFKMQGDLKIVAEKREILQLQDKEGDEGGNQHLCLISGEKGELVDTTTATMIQGSQASAKLVAFQVNSGYDSYGKTKCANAPITKESEFAYTTALNTLLRSGSHNKFNLGNRTFVFWASALNEASAQMEESLFDLLGFSEEKKDDPNANVLKVKKVFESIYSGKISTSLEDKFYILGLAPNVARIATVYWSETTLKEFAAKILEHFKDTEIVDVRKESKPYQGIRDMISCVTLGGKTSDATPNLAENVVQSVFLGIALSLFSVCFLHQKNSCRARSNYHPGKPDQGLLEPFEQ
;
A
#
# COMPACT_ATOMS: atom_id res chain seq x y z
N MET A 1 -2.48 37.31 -4.91
CA MET A 1 -3.91 37.02 -4.73
C MET A 1 -4.83 37.83 -5.64
N LYS A 2 -4.79 39.17 -5.62
CA LYS A 2 -5.65 40.04 -6.46
C LYS A 2 -5.64 39.69 -7.96
N ALA A 3 -4.47 39.37 -8.53
CA ALA A 3 -4.36 38.96 -9.93
C ALA A 3 -5.10 37.65 -10.28
N ILE A 4 -5.13 36.69 -9.34
CA ILE A 4 -5.83 35.41 -9.53
C ILE A 4 -7.34 35.62 -9.45
N GLN A 5 -7.81 36.41 -8.48
CA GLN A 5 -9.22 36.78 -8.37
C GLN A 5 -9.70 37.53 -9.61
N LEU A 6 -8.90 38.49 -10.11
CA LEU A 6 -9.20 39.17 -11.37
C LEU A 6 -9.25 38.21 -12.54
N PHE A 7 -8.32 37.26 -12.64
CA PHE A 7 -8.33 36.25 -13.72
C PHE A 7 -9.62 35.44 -13.73
N TYR A 8 -10.05 34.91 -12.57
CA TYR A 8 -11.28 34.11 -12.45
C TYR A 8 -12.58 34.92 -12.44
N ALA A 9 -12.51 36.25 -12.34
CA ALA A 9 -13.68 37.12 -12.49
C ALA A 9 -14.14 37.29 -13.95
N HIS A 10 -13.32 36.87 -14.93
CA HIS A 10 -13.66 36.90 -16.35
C HIS A 10 -14.50 35.69 -16.74
N SER A 11 -15.25 35.81 -17.84
CA SER A 11 -16.07 34.69 -18.32
C SER A 11 -15.20 33.53 -18.81
N ARG A 12 -15.75 32.32 -18.75
CA ARG A 12 -15.03 31.11 -19.17
C ARG A 12 -14.56 31.19 -20.62
N GLU A 13 -15.36 31.82 -21.48
CA GLU A 13 -15.09 32.01 -22.90
C GLU A 13 -13.89 32.93 -23.12
N GLN A 14 -13.82 34.05 -22.38
CA GLN A 14 -12.67 34.98 -22.44
C GLN A 14 -11.38 34.33 -21.94
N VAL A 15 -11.47 33.57 -20.83
CA VAL A 15 -10.32 32.85 -20.30
C VAL A 15 -9.81 31.80 -21.29
N LEU A 16 -10.71 31.07 -21.95
CA LEU A 16 -10.34 30.12 -22.99
C LEU A 16 -9.70 30.78 -24.20
N GLU A 17 -10.20 31.95 -24.63
CA GLU A 17 -9.60 32.72 -25.71
C GLU A 17 -8.15 33.09 -25.39
N TRP A 18 -7.89 33.61 -24.19
CA TRP A 18 -6.52 33.96 -23.76
C TRP A 18 -5.60 32.74 -23.64
N ILE A 19 -6.08 31.64 -23.07
CA ILE A 19 -5.28 30.41 -22.96
C ILE A 19 -4.99 29.84 -24.36
N SER A 20 -5.94 29.95 -25.29
CA SER A 20 -5.77 29.45 -26.66
C SER A 20 -4.79 30.25 -27.51
N ALA A 21 -4.48 31.48 -27.10
CA ALA A 21 -3.46 32.32 -27.72
C ALA A 21 -2.04 32.01 -27.20
N ASP A 22 -1.89 31.15 -26.20
CA ASP A 22 -0.58 30.78 -25.66
C ASP A 22 0.22 29.94 -26.67
N PRO A 23 1.53 30.18 -26.86
CA PRO A 23 2.38 29.39 -27.76
C PRO A 23 2.36 27.88 -27.47
N LEU A 24 2.10 27.49 -26.22
CA LEU A 24 2.02 26.09 -25.78
C LEU A 24 0.62 25.48 -25.94
N TRP A 25 -0.37 26.23 -26.45
CA TRP A 25 -1.74 25.76 -26.58
C TRP A 25 -1.87 24.49 -27.41
N GLU A 26 -1.10 24.36 -28.49
CA GLU A 26 -1.10 23.17 -29.32
C GLU A 26 -0.62 21.92 -28.56
N ASP A 27 0.35 22.07 -27.67
CA ASP A 27 0.85 20.99 -26.82
C ASP A 27 -0.13 20.66 -25.69
N ILE A 28 -0.78 21.68 -25.12
CA ILE A 28 -1.87 21.52 -24.14
C ILE A 28 -3.01 20.73 -24.78
N ARG A 29 -3.49 21.14 -25.96
CA ARG A 29 -4.58 20.50 -26.70
C ARG A 29 -4.28 19.04 -27.04
N LYS A 30 -3.07 18.74 -27.53
CA LYS A 30 -2.64 17.36 -27.82
C LYS A 30 -2.65 16.49 -26.57
N ASN A 31 -2.21 17.02 -25.43
CA ASN A 31 -2.16 16.26 -24.19
C ASN A 31 -3.52 16.16 -23.49
N LEU A 32 -4.43 17.15 -23.61
CA LEU A 32 -5.78 17.12 -23.04
C LEU A 32 -6.64 15.94 -23.52
N SER A 33 -6.32 15.36 -24.69
CA SER A 33 -6.99 14.16 -25.22
C SER A 33 -6.68 12.87 -24.43
N LYS A 34 -5.64 12.87 -23.59
CA LYS A 34 -5.28 11.74 -22.75
C LYS A 34 -6.13 11.75 -21.49
N LYS A 35 -6.60 10.57 -21.07
CA LYS A 35 -7.57 10.31 -20.01
C LYS A 35 -7.25 10.93 -18.63
N TYR A 36 -6.06 11.50 -18.41
CA TYR A 36 -5.59 12.06 -17.13
C TYR A 36 -4.63 13.26 -17.26
N SER A 37 -4.88 14.16 -18.20
CA SER A 37 -4.02 15.34 -18.37
C SER A 37 -4.45 16.51 -17.50
N ASN A 38 -3.63 16.83 -16.50
CA ASN A 38 -3.77 18.02 -15.67
C ASN A 38 -2.74 19.08 -16.11
N PHE A 39 -3.15 20.33 -16.16
CA PHE A 39 -2.25 21.46 -16.30
C PHE A 39 -2.52 22.47 -15.18
N SER A 40 -1.51 23.22 -14.79
CA SER A 40 -1.59 24.22 -13.72
C SER A 40 -0.96 25.52 -14.18
N PHE A 41 -1.36 26.62 -13.56
CA PHE A 41 -0.87 27.96 -13.88
C PHE A 41 0.26 28.34 -12.93
N LYS A 42 1.24 29.07 -13.45
CA LYS A 42 2.32 29.69 -12.68
C LYS A 42 2.28 31.19 -12.94
N MET A 43 2.34 32.01 -11.90
CA MET A 43 2.43 33.46 -12.11
C MET A 43 3.82 33.81 -12.65
N GLN A 44 3.88 34.80 -13.53
CA GLN A 44 5.15 35.30 -14.05
C GLN A 44 6.00 35.85 -12.90
N GLY A 45 7.24 35.37 -12.77
CA GLY A 45 8.15 35.71 -11.67
C GLY A 45 8.11 34.76 -10.48
N ASP A 46 7.13 33.85 -10.40
CA ASP A 46 7.08 32.86 -9.32
C ASP A 46 7.86 31.58 -9.65
N LEU A 47 8.39 30.97 -8.58
CA LEU A 47 9.08 29.68 -8.64
C LEU A 47 8.13 28.48 -8.49
N LYS A 48 6.94 28.70 -7.92
CA LYS A 48 5.94 27.64 -7.63
C LYS A 48 4.65 27.87 -8.41
N ILE A 49 3.97 26.78 -8.78
CA ILE A 49 2.65 26.88 -9.40
C ILE A 49 1.62 27.42 -8.43
N VAL A 50 0.54 28.01 -8.95
CA VAL A 50 -0.54 28.60 -8.16
C VAL A 50 -1.17 27.54 -7.22
N ALA A 51 -1.30 26.30 -7.67
CA ALA A 51 -1.86 25.21 -6.87
C ALA A 51 -1.03 24.83 -5.62
N GLU A 52 0.25 25.22 -5.55
CA GLU A 52 1.12 24.97 -4.40
C GLU A 52 1.07 26.11 -3.35
N LYS A 53 0.38 27.22 -3.64
CA LYS A 53 0.33 28.38 -2.75
C LYS A 53 -0.64 28.14 -1.60
N ARG A 54 -0.10 28.01 -0.39
CA ARG A 54 -0.85 27.78 0.87
C ARG A 54 -1.93 28.83 1.13
N GLU A 55 -1.70 30.08 0.74
CA GLU A 55 -2.66 31.19 0.89
C GLU A 55 -3.99 30.96 0.16
N ILE A 56 -3.99 30.19 -0.93
CA ILE A 56 -5.20 29.88 -1.71
C ILE A 56 -5.95 28.70 -1.09
N LEU A 57 -5.20 27.70 -0.61
CA LEU A 57 -5.77 26.53 0.06
C LEU A 57 -6.56 26.95 1.31
N GLN A 58 -6.06 27.94 2.06
CA GLN A 58 -6.69 28.44 3.29
C GLN A 58 -7.92 29.35 3.05
N LEU A 59 -8.17 29.83 1.83
CA LEU A 59 -9.32 30.70 1.55
C LEU A 59 -10.60 29.92 1.27
N GLN A 60 -10.51 28.69 0.76
CA GLN A 60 -11.69 27.80 0.65
C GLN A 60 -12.30 27.49 2.02
N ASP A 61 -11.50 27.51 3.08
CA ASP A 61 -11.97 27.27 4.45
C ASP A 61 -12.74 28.46 5.06
N LYS A 62 -12.64 29.67 4.47
CA LYS A 62 -13.25 30.89 5.01
C LYS A 62 -14.55 31.32 4.32
N GLU A 63 -14.90 30.73 3.18
CA GLU A 63 -16.21 30.90 2.52
C GLU A 63 -17.23 29.84 2.97
N GLY A 64 -17.06 29.30 4.18
CA GLY A 64 -18.09 28.53 4.87
C GLY A 64 -19.13 29.46 5.45
N ASP A 65 -20.27 29.55 4.76
CA ASP A 65 -21.56 30.16 5.14
C ASP A 65 -21.71 30.45 6.65
N GLU A 66 -21.82 31.72 7.04
CA GLU A 66 -22.03 32.21 8.43
C GLU A 66 -23.38 31.77 9.06
N GLY A 67 -24.05 30.76 8.49
CA GLY A 67 -25.28 30.14 9.02
C GLY A 67 -25.37 28.61 8.85
N GLY A 68 -24.32 27.94 8.38
CA GLY A 68 -24.36 26.51 8.04
C GLY A 68 -24.28 25.59 9.27
N ASN A 69 -25.26 24.70 9.43
CA ASN A 69 -25.35 23.67 10.47
C ASN A 69 -24.00 22.97 10.72
N GLN A 70 -23.28 23.36 11.77
CA GLN A 70 -22.07 22.65 12.18
C GLN A 70 -22.47 21.28 12.73
N HIS A 71 -21.94 20.23 12.10
CA HIS A 71 -22.21 18.86 12.49
C HIS A 71 -20.98 18.23 13.13
N LEU A 72 -21.23 17.24 14.00
CA LEU A 72 -20.18 16.47 14.65
C LEU A 72 -19.46 15.57 13.64
N CYS A 73 -18.14 15.70 13.52
CA CYS A 73 -17.30 14.80 12.75
C CYS A 73 -17.17 13.45 13.45
N LEU A 74 -17.37 12.34 12.73
CA LEU A 74 -17.13 11.00 13.26
C LEU A 74 -15.66 10.66 13.50
N ILE A 75 -14.74 11.34 12.81
CA ILE A 75 -13.29 11.08 12.90
C ILE A 75 -12.68 11.86 14.06
N SER A 76 -12.81 13.19 14.05
CA SER A 76 -12.18 14.05 15.05
C SER A 76 -13.03 14.27 16.31
N GLY A 77 -14.35 14.04 16.24
CA GLY A 77 -15.28 14.45 17.30
C GLY A 77 -15.51 15.96 17.38
N GLU A 78 -14.93 16.74 16.46
CA GLU A 78 -15.10 18.19 16.42
C GLU A 78 -16.25 18.59 15.50
N LYS A 79 -16.83 19.76 15.75
CA LYS A 79 -17.90 20.31 14.92
C LYS A 79 -17.32 21.09 13.74
N GLY A 80 -17.88 20.88 12.55
CA GLY A 80 -17.47 21.64 11.37
C GLY A 80 -18.37 21.43 10.18
N GLU A 81 -17.93 21.95 9.03
CA GLU A 81 -18.62 21.80 7.76
C GLU A 81 -18.39 20.39 7.20
N LEU A 82 -19.47 19.70 6.84
CA LEU A 82 -19.40 18.33 6.34
C LEU A 82 -19.05 18.27 4.85
N VAL A 83 -18.36 17.20 4.46
CA VAL A 83 -18.22 16.83 3.06
C VAL A 83 -19.48 16.14 2.55
N ASP A 84 -19.91 16.55 1.37
CA ASP A 84 -20.98 15.91 0.62
C ASP A 84 -20.52 14.57 0.01
N THR A 85 -19.24 14.50 -0.34
CA THR A 85 -18.62 13.38 -1.03
C THR A 85 -17.11 13.43 -0.81
N THR A 86 -16.48 12.28 -0.53
CA THR A 86 -15.03 12.21 -0.33
C THR A 86 -14.26 12.23 -1.64
N THR A 87 -12.97 12.54 -1.53
CA THR A 87 -11.98 12.49 -2.59
C THR A 87 -11.75 11.04 -3.04
N ALA A 88 -11.46 10.86 -4.34
CA ALA A 88 -11.13 9.56 -4.88
C ALA A 88 -9.72 9.11 -4.46
N THR A 89 -9.60 7.83 -4.12
CA THR A 89 -8.35 7.19 -3.68
C THR A 89 -8.14 5.94 -4.54
N MET A 90 -7.35 6.06 -5.60
CA MET A 90 -7.15 4.93 -6.50
C MET A 90 -6.16 3.92 -5.89
N ILE A 91 -6.58 2.68 -5.77
CA ILE A 91 -5.71 1.52 -5.49
C ILE A 91 -5.61 0.63 -6.73
N GLN A 92 -4.61 -0.27 -6.74
CA GLN A 92 -4.43 -1.22 -7.85
C GLN A 92 -5.70 -2.07 -8.04
N GLY A 93 -6.23 -2.08 -9.27
CA GLY A 93 -7.44 -2.83 -9.61
C GLY A 93 -8.77 -2.11 -9.29
N SER A 94 -8.75 -0.90 -8.74
CA SER A 94 -9.95 -0.07 -8.54
C SER A 94 -10.22 0.89 -9.70
N GLN A 95 -11.44 1.42 -9.78
CA GLN A 95 -11.76 2.52 -10.68
C GLN A 95 -11.10 3.84 -10.21
N ALA A 96 -10.83 4.75 -11.14
CA ALA A 96 -10.27 6.06 -10.82
C ALA A 96 -11.16 6.90 -9.88
N SER A 97 -12.46 6.61 -9.86
CA SER A 97 -13.46 7.24 -9.01
C SER A 97 -13.69 6.52 -7.68
N ALA A 98 -12.96 5.44 -7.39
CA ALA A 98 -13.11 4.67 -6.17
C ALA A 98 -12.78 5.52 -4.94
N LYS A 99 -13.56 5.35 -3.88
CA LYS A 99 -13.49 6.12 -2.64
C LYS A 99 -13.45 5.18 -1.45
N LEU A 100 -12.77 5.60 -0.38
CA LEU A 100 -12.73 4.87 0.88
C LEU A 100 -14.10 4.91 1.58
N VAL A 101 -14.69 6.10 1.71
CA VAL A 101 -16.01 6.29 2.33
C VAL A 101 -16.95 6.91 1.30
N ALA A 102 -17.91 6.14 0.79
CA ALA A 102 -18.87 6.65 -0.17
C ALA A 102 -20.23 5.95 -0.09
N PHE A 103 -21.28 6.74 -0.20
CA PHE A 103 -22.67 6.29 -0.24
C PHE A 103 -23.28 6.66 -1.59
N GLN A 104 -23.94 5.71 -2.23
CA GLN A 104 -24.66 5.96 -3.48
C GLN A 104 -26.07 6.47 -3.15
N VAL A 105 -26.50 7.51 -3.86
CA VAL A 105 -27.85 8.08 -3.72
C VAL A 105 -28.87 7.18 -4.43
N ASN A 106 -30.08 7.05 -3.88
CA ASN A 106 -31.20 6.28 -4.44
C ASN A 106 -30.94 4.77 -4.61
N SER A 107 -29.94 4.23 -3.89
CA SER A 107 -29.56 2.82 -3.95
C SER A 107 -29.78 2.08 -2.62
N GLY A 108 -30.70 2.57 -1.78
CA GLY A 108 -31.01 1.97 -0.48
C GLY A 108 -29.97 2.23 0.62
N TYR A 109 -28.99 3.09 0.36
CA TYR A 109 -27.98 3.51 1.36
C TYR A 109 -28.35 4.81 2.07
N ASP A 110 -29.40 5.49 1.63
CA ASP A 110 -29.89 6.72 2.24
C ASP A 110 -30.67 6.36 3.51
N SER A 111 -30.13 6.69 4.68
CA SER A 111 -30.70 6.34 5.98
C SER A 111 -31.13 7.59 6.73
N TYR A 112 -32.26 7.53 7.45
CA TYR A 112 -32.75 8.64 8.28
C TYR A 112 -32.90 9.98 7.52
N GLY A 113 -33.27 9.92 6.24
CA GLY A 113 -33.38 11.11 5.36
C GLY A 113 -32.04 11.73 4.95
N LYS A 114 -30.91 11.10 5.31
CA LYS A 114 -29.57 11.56 4.96
C LYS A 114 -29.14 10.93 3.64
N THR A 115 -28.47 11.74 2.81
CA THR A 115 -27.97 11.31 1.50
C THR A 115 -26.45 11.46 1.42
N LYS A 116 -25.82 10.67 0.54
CA LYS A 116 -24.36 10.69 0.35
C LYS A 116 -23.59 10.54 1.68
N CYS A 117 -22.50 11.29 1.87
CA CYS A 117 -21.66 11.26 3.07
C CYS A 117 -22.34 11.83 4.33
N ALA A 118 -23.55 12.40 4.26
CA ALA A 118 -24.29 12.72 5.48
C ALA A 118 -24.59 11.46 6.33
N ASN A 119 -24.58 10.27 5.74
CA ASN A 119 -24.70 8.99 6.46
C ASN A 119 -23.45 8.65 7.31
N ALA A 120 -22.30 9.25 7.01
CA ALA A 120 -21.09 9.18 7.84
C ALA A 120 -20.47 10.59 7.92
N PRO A 121 -20.98 11.45 8.81
CA PRO A 121 -20.61 12.86 8.83
C PRO A 121 -19.11 13.01 9.12
N ILE A 122 -18.39 13.55 8.15
CA ILE A 122 -16.95 13.84 8.21
C ILE A 122 -16.77 15.31 7.81
N THR A 123 -15.93 16.04 8.53
CA THR A 123 -15.63 17.44 8.19
C THR A 123 -14.69 17.55 7.00
N LYS A 124 -14.72 18.68 6.28
CA LYS A 124 -13.78 18.97 5.18
C LYS A 124 -12.31 18.78 5.59
N GLU A 125 -11.94 19.28 6.76
CA GLU A 125 -10.59 19.15 7.29
C GLU A 125 -10.20 17.69 7.53
N SER A 126 -11.06 16.91 8.20
CA SER A 126 -10.79 15.49 8.45
C SER A 126 -10.71 14.69 7.14
N GLU A 127 -11.60 14.97 6.18
CA GLU A 127 -11.59 14.35 4.86
C GLU A 127 -10.29 14.61 4.12
N PHE A 128 -9.88 15.88 4.09
CA PHE A 128 -8.63 16.29 3.46
C PHE A 128 -7.42 15.62 4.10
N ALA A 129 -7.38 15.59 5.44
CA ALA A 129 -6.26 15.02 6.20
C ALA A 129 -6.06 13.52 5.93
N TYR A 130 -7.10 12.70 6.11
CA TYR A 130 -6.95 11.25 5.91
C TYR A 130 -6.73 10.91 4.44
N THR A 131 -7.38 11.61 3.50
CA THR A 131 -7.21 11.39 2.07
C THR A 131 -5.77 11.72 1.66
N THR A 132 -5.22 12.83 2.15
CA THR A 132 -3.84 13.23 1.84
C THR A 132 -2.84 12.23 2.40
N ALA A 133 -3.03 11.79 3.66
CA ALA A 133 -2.20 10.76 4.28
C ALA A 133 -2.24 9.46 3.47
N LEU A 134 -3.43 8.96 3.14
CA LEU A 134 -3.60 7.71 2.40
C LEU A 134 -3.02 7.78 0.99
N ASN A 135 -3.25 8.87 0.25
CA ASN A 135 -2.67 9.07 -1.08
C ASN A 135 -1.14 9.18 -1.04
N THR A 136 -0.58 9.74 0.05
CA THR A 136 0.88 9.79 0.25
C THR A 136 1.45 8.38 0.40
N LEU A 137 0.83 7.54 1.24
CA LEU A 137 1.24 6.14 1.43
C LEU A 137 1.08 5.32 0.14
N LEU A 138 0.04 5.60 -0.67
CA LEU A 138 -0.25 4.90 -1.93
C LEU A 138 0.56 5.39 -3.13
N ARG A 139 1.29 6.50 -3.03
CA ARG A 139 2.05 7.10 -4.13
C ARG A 139 3.03 6.11 -4.77
N SER A 140 3.26 6.23 -6.06
CA SER A 140 4.32 5.44 -6.74
C SER A 140 5.68 5.67 -6.08
N GLY A 141 6.43 4.61 -5.82
CA GLY A 141 7.72 4.66 -5.12
C GLY A 141 7.65 4.78 -3.59
N SER A 142 6.45 4.80 -2.99
CA SER A 142 6.32 4.72 -1.53
C SER A 142 6.82 3.37 -1.00
N HIS A 143 7.65 3.41 0.04
CA HIS A 143 8.12 2.22 0.77
C HIS A 143 7.09 1.74 1.80
N ASN A 144 6.11 2.57 2.15
CA ASN A 144 5.07 2.30 3.14
C ASN A 144 3.86 1.54 2.57
N LYS A 145 4.06 0.76 1.50
CA LYS A 145 3.00 -0.02 0.87
C LYS A 145 3.52 -1.30 0.25
N PHE A 146 2.64 -2.28 0.15
CA PHE A 146 2.85 -3.47 -0.63
C PHE A 146 1.57 -4.00 -1.26
N ASN A 147 1.69 -4.63 -2.43
CA ASN A 147 0.60 -5.37 -3.05
C ASN A 147 0.80 -6.87 -2.88
N LEU A 148 -0.30 -7.56 -2.60
CA LEU A 148 -0.33 -9.01 -2.55
C LEU A 148 -1.61 -9.53 -3.23
N GLY A 149 -1.43 -10.25 -4.34
CA GLY A 149 -2.54 -10.59 -5.22
C GLY A 149 -3.22 -9.32 -5.76
N ASN A 150 -4.51 -9.16 -5.45
CA ASN A 150 -5.31 -7.96 -5.79
C ASN A 150 -5.55 -7.04 -4.58
N ARG A 151 -4.83 -7.22 -3.48
CA ARG A 151 -4.94 -6.39 -2.27
C ARG A 151 -3.77 -5.41 -2.20
N THR A 152 -4.05 -4.22 -1.70
CA THR A 152 -3.04 -3.20 -1.39
C THR A 152 -3.00 -3.02 0.11
N PHE A 153 -1.83 -3.21 0.70
CA PHE A 153 -1.58 -2.95 2.11
C PHE A 153 -0.72 -1.70 2.24
N VAL A 154 -1.03 -0.86 3.22
CA VAL A 154 -0.21 0.28 3.63
C VAL A 154 0.11 0.16 5.11
N PHE A 155 1.25 0.71 5.52
CA PHE A 155 1.69 0.64 6.91
C PHE A 155 2.48 1.89 7.31
N TRP A 156 2.38 2.26 8.58
CA TRP A 156 3.10 3.41 9.13
C TRP A 156 3.25 3.28 10.64
N ALA A 157 4.25 3.93 11.19
CA ALA A 157 4.42 4.10 12.63
C ALA A 157 3.79 5.41 13.12
N SER A 158 3.41 5.47 14.41
CA SER A 158 2.91 6.70 15.02
C SER A 158 4.00 7.76 15.23
N ALA A 159 5.26 7.35 15.35
CA ALA A 159 6.37 8.20 15.74
C ALA A 159 7.42 8.34 14.62
N LEU A 160 8.03 9.53 14.53
CA LEU A 160 9.15 9.80 13.64
C LEU A 160 10.48 9.57 14.39
N ASN A 161 10.75 8.33 14.77
CA ASN A 161 11.98 7.94 15.46
C ASN A 161 12.76 6.88 14.67
N GLU A 162 13.99 6.62 15.09
CA GLU A 162 14.89 5.67 14.42
C GLU A 162 14.28 4.27 14.34
N ALA A 163 13.66 3.79 15.42
CA ALA A 163 13.04 2.48 15.46
C ALA A 163 11.91 2.34 14.43
N SER A 164 11.07 3.36 14.32
CA SER A 164 9.95 3.44 13.39
C SER A 164 10.43 3.42 11.94
N ALA A 165 11.42 4.27 11.61
CA ALA A 165 12.00 4.32 10.27
C ALA A 165 12.66 2.99 9.88
N GLN A 166 13.43 2.38 10.80
CA GLN A 166 14.05 1.09 10.54
C GLN A 166 13.03 -0.04 10.40
N MET A 167 11.93 -0.01 11.17
CA MET A 167 10.86 -1.00 11.08
C MET A 167 10.12 -0.90 9.73
N GLU A 168 9.77 0.30 9.29
CA GLU A 168 9.11 0.52 8.01
C GLU A 168 9.98 0.05 6.84
N GLU A 169 11.26 0.42 6.82
CA GLU A 169 12.20 0.01 5.78
C GLU A 169 12.45 -1.51 5.80
N SER A 170 12.60 -2.10 7.00
CA SER A 170 12.82 -3.55 7.12
C SER A 170 11.59 -4.35 6.71
N LEU A 171 10.38 -3.85 6.97
CA LEU A 171 9.15 -4.48 6.50
C LEU A 171 9.03 -4.39 4.98
N PHE A 172 9.40 -3.26 4.38
CA PHE A 172 9.48 -3.12 2.93
C PHE A 172 10.47 -4.11 2.30
N ASP A 173 11.68 -4.20 2.88
CA ASP A 173 12.73 -5.16 2.48
C ASP A 173 12.21 -6.62 2.58
N LEU A 174 11.52 -6.96 3.68
CA LEU A 174 10.97 -8.30 3.91
C LEU A 174 9.91 -8.72 2.88
N LEU A 175 9.07 -7.77 2.46
CA LEU A 175 7.95 -8.03 1.56
C LEU A 175 8.36 -7.99 0.07
N GLY A 176 9.63 -7.71 -0.22
CA GLY A 176 10.28 -8.04 -1.49
C GLY A 176 9.98 -7.10 -2.65
N PHE A 177 9.84 -5.79 -2.41
CA PHE A 177 9.71 -4.78 -3.48
C PHE A 177 11.04 -4.26 -4.03
N SER A 178 12.17 -4.77 -3.53
CA SER A 178 13.46 -4.57 -4.18
C SER A 178 13.47 -5.32 -5.52
N GLU A 179 13.27 -4.59 -6.62
CA GLU A 179 13.52 -5.10 -7.99
C GLU A 179 15.00 -5.45 -8.21
N GLU A 180 15.89 -5.09 -7.27
CA GLU A 180 17.29 -5.49 -7.33
C GLU A 180 17.40 -7.00 -7.09
N LYS A 181 17.61 -7.74 -8.19
CA LYS A 181 18.23 -9.06 -8.15
C LYS A 181 19.62 -8.91 -7.51
N LYS A 182 19.72 -9.10 -6.20
CA LYS A 182 21.00 -9.26 -5.51
C LYS A 182 21.39 -10.73 -5.46
N ASP A 183 22.69 -10.99 -5.56
CA ASP A 183 23.29 -12.33 -5.68
C ASP A 183 23.04 -13.22 -4.45
N ASP A 184 22.72 -12.66 -3.28
CA ASP A 184 22.36 -13.42 -2.07
C ASP A 184 20.94 -13.10 -1.57
N PRO A 185 19.96 -13.99 -1.80
CA PRO A 185 18.60 -13.83 -1.25
C PRO A 185 18.55 -13.87 0.29
N ASN A 186 19.59 -14.37 0.97
CA ASN A 186 19.64 -14.47 2.44
C ASN A 186 20.07 -13.16 3.12
N ALA A 187 20.81 -12.30 2.44
CA ALA A 187 21.36 -11.08 3.04
C ALA A 187 20.25 -10.14 3.54
N ASN A 188 19.16 -10.01 2.78
CA ASN A 188 18.02 -9.16 3.16
C ASN A 188 17.27 -9.75 4.36
N VAL A 189 16.97 -11.05 4.36
CA VAL A 189 16.24 -11.69 5.47
C VAL A 189 17.04 -11.62 6.77
N LEU A 190 18.36 -11.84 6.71
CA LEU A 190 19.23 -11.72 7.89
C LEU A 190 19.33 -10.28 8.40
N LYS A 191 19.44 -9.29 7.51
CA LYS A 191 19.44 -7.87 7.87
C LYS A 191 18.13 -7.48 8.56
N VAL A 192 17.01 -7.87 7.96
CA VAL A 192 15.66 -7.65 8.49
C VAL A 192 15.50 -8.29 9.86
N LYS A 193 15.89 -9.56 10.01
CA LYS A 193 15.84 -10.29 11.29
C LYS A 193 16.63 -9.56 12.38
N LYS A 194 17.84 -9.07 12.08
CA LYS A 194 18.66 -8.30 13.03
C LYS A 194 18.00 -7.00 13.49
N VAL A 195 17.29 -6.30 12.59
CA VAL A 195 16.56 -5.07 12.96
C VAL A 195 15.42 -5.40 13.92
N PHE A 196 14.58 -6.40 13.59
CA PHE A 196 13.50 -6.81 14.47
C PHE A 196 13.99 -7.35 15.82
N GLU A 197 15.10 -8.10 15.86
CA GLU A 197 15.77 -8.52 17.11
C GLU A 197 16.26 -7.32 17.93
N SER A 198 16.79 -6.29 17.27
CA SER A 198 17.30 -5.08 17.95
C SER A 198 16.18 -4.25 18.56
N ILE A 199 15.03 -4.15 17.86
CA ILE A 199 13.82 -3.52 18.38
C ILE A 199 13.25 -4.33 19.56
N TYR A 200 13.13 -5.65 19.41
CA TYR A 200 12.56 -6.53 20.42
C TYR A 200 13.40 -6.59 21.71
N SER A 201 14.73 -6.68 21.56
CA SER A 201 15.68 -6.70 22.69
C SER A 201 15.88 -5.34 23.36
N GLY A 202 15.38 -4.25 22.76
CA GLY A 202 15.53 -2.89 23.26
C GLY A 202 16.91 -2.28 22.98
N LYS A 203 17.73 -2.86 22.10
CA LYS A 203 18.96 -2.21 21.61
C LYS A 203 18.65 -0.92 20.87
N ILE A 204 17.56 -0.91 20.11
CA ILE A 204 16.96 0.31 19.59
C ILE A 204 15.84 0.70 20.54
N SER A 205 15.94 1.89 21.12
CA SER A 205 14.96 2.38 22.08
C SER A 205 13.61 2.60 21.40
N THR A 206 12.57 2.02 21.98
CA THR A 206 11.17 2.23 21.58
C THR A 206 10.36 2.66 22.80
N SER A 207 9.39 3.55 22.59
CA SER A 207 8.40 3.88 23.61
C SER A 207 7.28 2.84 23.60
N LEU A 208 6.62 2.63 24.75
CA LEU A 208 5.38 1.84 24.83
C LEU A 208 4.23 2.49 24.05
N GLU A 209 4.35 3.79 23.79
CA GLU A 209 3.38 4.57 23.01
C GLU A 209 3.64 4.51 21.51
N ASP A 210 4.80 4.00 21.06
CA ASP A 210 5.11 3.89 19.64
C ASP A 210 4.29 2.75 19.03
N LYS A 211 3.25 3.13 18.28
CA LYS A 211 2.35 2.23 17.57
C LYS A 211 2.81 2.01 16.14
N PHE A 212 2.46 0.85 15.60
CA PHE A 212 2.60 0.45 14.22
C PHE A 212 1.24 0.05 13.68
N TYR A 213 0.88 0.62 12.54
CA TYR A 213 -0.41 0.45 11.90
C TYR A 213 -0.26 -0.25 10.57
N ILE A 214 -1.19 -1.16 10.27
CA ILE A 214 -1.27 -1.82 8.97
C ILE A 214 -2.73 -1.81 8.52
N LEU A 215 -2.96 -1.33 7.31
CA LEU A 215 -4.27 -1.23 6.66
C LEU A 215 -4.26 -2.02 5.35
N GLY A 216 -5.14 -3.00 5.24
CA GLY A 216 -5.35 -3.78 4.01
C GLY A 216 -6.60 -3.34 3.26
N LEU A 217 -6.43 -3.03 1.98
CA LEU A 217 -7.45 -2.50 1.08
C LEU A 217 -7.72 -3.47 -0.08
N ALA A 218 -8.99 -3.69 -0.35
CA ALA A 218 -9.47 -4.48 -1.48
C ALA A 218 -10.24 -3.59 -2.47
N PRO A 219 -9.99 -3.74 -3.78
CA PRO A 219 -10.78 -3.04 -4.79
C PRO A 219 -12.18 -3.63 -4.86
N ASN A 220 -13.19 -2.77 -4.82
CA ASN A 220 -14.56 -3.05 -5.20
C ASN A 220 -14.97 -1.98 -6.24
N VAL A 221 -15.73 -2.35 -7.27
CA VAL A 221 -15.99 -1.56 -8.50
C VAL A 221 -15.90 -0.03 -8.29
N ALA A 222 -16.72 0.52 -7.38
CA ALA A 222 -16.74 1.95 -7.06
C ALA A 222 -16.33 2.29 -5.61
N ARG A 223 -15.93 1.31 -4.79
CA ARG A 223 -15.62 1.49 -3.36
C ARG A 223 -14.34 0.76 -2.98
N ILE A 224 -13.63 1.24 -1.98
CA ILE A 224 -12.50 0.51 -1.40
C ILE A 224 -13.01 -0.18 -0.15
N ALA A 225 -12.77 -1.48 -0.03
CA ALA A 225 -13.10 -2.22 1.18
C ALA A 225 -11.86 -2.33 2.07
N THR A 226 -12.03 -2.02 3.36
CA THR A 226 -11.03 -2.31 4.39
C THR A 226 -11.18 -3.77 4.80
N VAL A 227 -10.19 -4.60 4.46
CA VAL A 227 -10.19 -6.05 4.74
C VAL A 227 -9.27 -6.42 5.90
N TYR A 228 -8.34 -5.54 6.25
CA TYR A 228 -7.42 -5.75 7.36
C TYR A 228 -7.14 -4.44 8.08
N TRP A 229 -7.15 -4.48 9.41
CA TRP A 229 -6.72 -3.40 10.28
C TRP A 229 -5.93 -4.01 11.43
N SER A 230 -4.74 -3.49 11.69
CA SER A 230 -3.94 -3.86 12.85
C SER A 230 -3.30 -2.62 13.45
N GLU A 231 -3.40 -2.54 14.77
CA GLU A 231 -2.73 -1.57 15.62
C GLU A 231 -1.99 -2.34 16.71
N THR A 232 -0.67 -2.19 16.75
CA THR A 232 0.20 -2.90 17.71
C THR A 232 1.37 -2.00 18.10
N THR A 233 2.03 -2.25 19.22
CA THR A 233 3.31 -1.57 19.49
C THR A 233 4.41 -2.04 18.54
N LEU A 234 5.45 -1.22 18.31
CA LEU A 234 6.62 -1.64 17.53
C LEU A 234 7.23 -2.94 18.08
N LYS A 235 7.30 -3.06 19.41
CA LYS A 235 7.87 -4.24 20.10
C LYS A 235 7.04 -5.50 19.88
N GLU A 236 5.72 -5.42 20.02
CA GLU A 236 4.82 -6.56 19.77
C GLU A 236 4.86 -6.97 18.30
N PHE A 237 4.87 -6.01 17.37
CA PHE A 237 4.98 -6.32 15.96
C PHE A 237 6.30 -7.03 15.65
N ALA A 238 7.43 -6.52 16.18
CA ALA A 238 8.72 -7.17 16.04
C ALA A 238 8.71 -8.61 16.60
N ALA A 239 8.08 -8.82 17.76
CA ALA A 239 7.95 -10.15 18.36
C ALA A 239 7.24 -11.15 17.43
N LYS A 240 6.12 -10.75 16.84
CA LYS A 240 5.34 -11.60 15.91
C LYS A 240 6.12 -11.96 14.65
N ILE A 241 6.87 -11.01 14.09
CA ILE A 241 7.73 -11.28 12.93
C ILE A 241 8.87 -12.25 13.29
N LEU A 242 9.48 -12.09 14.47
CA LEU A 242 10.51 -13.02 14.94
C LEU A 242 9.97 -14.42 15.21
N GLU A 243 8.75 -14.52 15.76
CA GLU A 243 8.04 -15.79 15.94
C GLU A 243 7.79 -16.47 14.59
N HIS A 244 7.31 -15.73 13.59
CA HIS A 244 7.17 -16.25 12.23
C HIS A 244 8.49 -16.79 11.65
N PHE A 245 9.61 -16.08 11.83
CA PHE A 245 10.92 -16.57 11.38
C PHE A 245 11.36 -17.85 12.09
N LYS A 246 11.01 -18.00 13.37
CA LYS A 246 11.29 -19.21 14.14
C LYS A 246 10.42 -20.37 13.69
N ASP A 247 9.12 -20.13 13.46
CA ASP A 247 8.17 -21.16 13.04
C ASP A 247 8.42 -21.64 11.60
N THR A 248 9.00 -20.78 10.76
CA THR A 248 9.39 -21.11 9.38
C THR A 248 10.85 -21.55 9.23
N GLU A 249 11.55 -21.75 10.34
CA GLU A 249 12.91 -22.28 10.33
C GLU A 249 12.89 -23.75 9.92
N ILE A 250 13.34 -24.02 8.69
CA ILE A 250 13.46 -25.37 8.14
C ILE A 250 14.94 -25.67 7.98
N VAL A 251 15.38 -26.78 8.57
CA VAL A 251 16.73 -27.32 8.35
C VAL A 251 16.81 -27.82 6.90
N ASP A 252 17.52 -27.09 6.06
CA ASP A 252 17.81 -27.50 4.68
C ASP A 252 19.17 -28.19 4.60
N VAL A 253 19.18 -29.44 4.17
CA VAL A 253 20.41 -30.24 3.98
C VAL A 253 21.08 -30.00 2.62
N ARG A 254 20.52 -29.14 1.77
CA ARG A 254 21.04 -28.82 0.43
C ARG A 254 22.13 -27.75 0.51
N LYS A 255 23.15 -27.88 -0.36
CA LYS A 255 24.25 -26.88 -0.49
C LYS A 255 23.77 -25.49 -0.88
N GLU A 256 22.68 -25.39 -1.64
CA GLU A 256 22.02 -24.13 -2.01
C GLU A 256 20.65 -24.04 -1.32
N SER A 257 20.68 -23.71 -0.03
CA SER A 257 19.47 -23.41 0.74
C SER A 257 18.87 -22.09 0.25
N LYS A 258 17.59 -22.10 -0.13
CA LYS A 258 16.82 -20.88 -0.41
C LYS A 258 16.05 -20.49 0.84
N PRO A 259 16.02 -19.21 1.22
CA PRO A 259 15.24 -18.78 2.37
C PRO A 259 13.74 -18.87 2.02
N TYR A 260 13.04 -19.83 2.62
CA TYR A 260 11.59 -20.02 2.43
C TYR A 260 10.73 -19.17 3.39
N GLN A 261 11.32 -18.13 3.97
CA GLN A 261 10.73 -17.35 5.06
C GLN A 261 9.94 -16.12 4.58
N GLY A 262 10.13 -15.72 3.32
CA GLY A 262 9.43 -14.59 2.71
C GLY A 262 7.98 -14.91 2.37
N ILE A 263 7.07 -13.96 2.63
CA ILE A 263 5.62 -14.11 2.35
C ILE A 263 5.35 -14.42 0.87
N ARG A 264 6.05 -13.74 -0.04
CA ARG A 264 5.92 -13.97 -1.48
C ARG A 264 6.38 -15.36 -1.89
N ASP A 265 7.46 -15.86 -1.32
CA ASP A 265 7.97 -17.19 -1.63
C ASP A 265 6.99 -18.26 -1.15
N MET A 266 6.41 -18.07 0.05
CA MET A 266 5.35 -18.94 0.55
C MET A 266 4.15 -18.98 -0.40
N ILE A 267 3.69 -17.83 -0.87
CA ILE A 267 2.53 -17.75 -1.77
C ILE A 267 2.87 -18.24 -3.18
N SER A 268 4.06 -17.98 -3.68
CA SER A 268 4.51 -18.45 -5.00
C SER A 268 4.68 -19.96 -5.02
N CYS A 269 5.02 -20.58 -3.89
CA CYS A 269 5.05 -22.03 -3.78
C CYS A 269 3.66 -22.64 -3.95
N VAL A 270 2.58 -22.01 -3.50
CA VAL A 270 1.23 -22.60 -3.61
C VAL A 270 0.53 -22.34 -4.95
N THR A 271 1.03 -21.42 -5.79
CA THR A 271 0.44 -21.11 -7.11
C THR A 271 1.05 -21.92 -8.24
N LEU A 272 0.25 -22.39 -9.21
CA LEU A 272 0.73 -23.24 -10.31
C LEU A 272 1.89 -22.61 -11.11
N GLY A 273 1.79 -21.32 -11.42
CA GLY A 273 2.79 -20.58 -12.18
C GLY A 273 3.92 -19.94 -11.37
N GLY A 274 3.91 -20.07 -10.04
CA GLY A 274 4.87 -19.39 -9.17
C GLY A 274 4.68 -17.86 -9.11
N LYS A 275 3.56 -17.35 -9.63
CA LYS A 275 3.21 -15.93 -9.56
C LYS A 275 2.29 -15.67 -8.38
N THR A 276 2.53 -14.60 -7.63
CA THR A 276 1.67 -14.18 -6.52
C THR A 276 0.31 -13.65 -6.98
N SER A 277 0.20 -13.21 -8.25
CA SER A 277 -1.06 -12.81 -8.88
C SER A 277 -2.07 -13.94 -9.02
N ASP A 278 -1.58 -15.18 -9.08
CA ASP A 278 -2.40 -16.37 -9.34
C ASP A 278 -2.96 -16.95 -8.02
N ALA A 279 -2.58 -16.38 -6.88
CA ALA A 279 -3.06 -16.80 -5.58
C ALA A 279 -4.52 -16.40 -5.38
N THR A 280 -5.29 -17.27 -4.74
CA THR A 280 -6.65 -16.92 -4.35
C THR A 280 -6.60 -15.78 -3.31
N PRO A 281 -7.50 -14.77 -3.39
CA PRO A 281 -7.45 -13.62 -2.49
C PRO A 281 -7.43 -14.00 -1.00
N ASN A 282 -8.23 -15.00 -0.61
CA ASN A 282 -8.32 -15.48 0.77
C ASN A 282 -7.00 -16.08 1.26
N LEU A 283 -6.22 -16.72 0.38
CA LEU A 283 -4.93 -17.31 0.75
C LEU A 283 -3.88 -16.24 1.05
N ALA A 284 -3.79 -15.24 0.18
CA ALA A 284 -2.90 -14.09 0.38
C ALA A 284 -3.22 -13.36 1.69
N GLU A 285 -4.50 -13.13 1.95
CA GLU A 285 -4.98 -12.47 3.16
C GLU A 285 -4.69 -13.31 4.42
N ASN A 286 -5.01 -14.61 4.40
CA ASN A 286 -4.78 -15.48 5.55
C ASN A 286 -3.29 -15.64 5.89
N VAL A 287 -2.40 -15.67 4.88
CA VAL A 287 -0.94 -15.74 5.14
C VAL A 287 -0.47 -14.44 5.79
N VAL A 288 -0.88 -13.28 5.28
CA VAL A 288 -0.52 -11.98 5.88
C VAL A 288 -1.06 -11.86 7.30
N GLN A 289 -2.33 -12.25 7.51
CA GLN A 289 -2.95 -12.26 8.84
C GLN A 289 -2.21 -13.21 9.78
N SER A 290 -1.83 -14.41 9.34
CA SER A 290 -1.05 -15.35 10.14
C SER A 290 0.28 -14.73 10.60
N VAL A 291 1.04 -14.13 9.68
CA VAL A 291 2.33 -13.50 10.00
C VAL A 291 2.17 -12.29 10.92
N PHE A 292 1.18 -11.42 10.69
CA PHE A 292 1.03 -10.17 11.43
C PHE A 292 0.20 -10.29 12.72
N LEU A 293 -0.59 -11.36 12.87
CA LEU A 293 -1.35 -11.64 14.09
C LEU A 293 -0.67 -12.70 14.97
N GLY A 294 0.31 -13.45 14.44
CA GLY A 294 0.93 -14.57 15.16
C GLY A 294 -0.02 -15.77 15.27
N ILE A 295 -0.97 -15.90 14.34
CA ILE A 295 -1.90 -17.04 14.31
C ILE A 295 -1.24 -18.15 13.51
N ALA A 296 -1.31 -19.39 13.99
CA ALA A 296 -0.77 -20.54 13.26
C ALA A 296 -1.30 -20.58 11.82
N LEU A 297 -0.40 -20.71 10.83
CA LEU A 297 -0.80 -20.98 9.45
C LEU A 297 -1.68 -22.23 9.45
N SER A 298 -2.87 -22.14 8.84
CA SER A 298 -3.74 -23.32 8.73
C SER A 298 -2.95 -24.48 8.10
N LEU A 299 -3.09 -25.69 8.64
CA LEU A 299 -2.36 -26.89 8.22
C LEU A 299 -2.37 -27.11 6.69
N PHE A 300 -3.43 -26.68 6.01
CA PHE A 300 -3.56 -26.72 4.55
C PHE A 300 -2.48 -25.91 3.82
N SER A 301 -2.13 -24.72 4.30
CA SER A 301 -1.10 -23.86 3.68
C SER A 301 0.30 -24.44 3.86
N VAL A 302 0.57 -25.07 5.01
CA VAL A 302 1.84 -25.75 5.32
C VAL A 302 2.00 -27.02 4.48
N CYS A 303 0.93 -27.80 4.30
CA CYS A 303 0.98 -29.03 3.49
C CYS A 303 1.31 -28.76 2.01
N PHE A 304 0.77 -27.70 1.38
CA PHE A 304 1.11 -27.37 0.00
C PHE A 304 2.57 -26.89 -0.16
N LEU A 305 3.08 -26.14 0.81
CA LEU A 305 4.50 -25.76 0.86
C LEU A 305 5.39 -27.01 0.91
N HIS A 306 5.03 -27.99 1.74
CA HIS A 306 5.77 -29.23 1.87
C HIS A 306 5.70 -30.09 0.60
N GLN A 307 4.50 -30.31 0.06
CA GLN A 307 4.27 -31.23 -1.06
C GLN A 307 4.90 -30.73 -2.37
N LYS A 308 4.85 -29.43 -2.66
CA LYS A 308 5.48 -28.89 -3.86
C LYS A 308 7.00 -28.78 -3.73
N ASN A 309 7.53 -28.55 -2.53
CA ASN A 309 8.97 -28.61 -2.27
C ASN A 309 9.51 -30.03 -2.49
N SER A 310 8.78 -31.07 -2.07
CA SER A 310 9.13 -32.46 -2.39
C SER A 310 9.05 -32.77 -3.90
N CYS A 311 8.03 -32.24 -4.61
CA CYS A 311 7.87 -32.48 -6.05
C CYS A 311 8.90 -31.73 -6.92
N ARG A 312 9.25 -30.49 -6.57
CA ARG A 312 10.24 -29.69 -7.31
C ARG A 312 11.67 -30.21 -7.08
N ALA A 313 11.94 -30.77 -5.89
CA ALA A 313 13.18 -31.50 -5.62
C ALA A 313 13.32 -32.78 -6.47
N ARG A 314 12.23 -33.48 -6.76
CA ARG A 314 12.25 -34.66 -7.67
C ARG A 314 12.41 -34.28 -9.14
N SER A 315 11.84 -33.17 -9.58
CA SER A 315 11.94 -32.73 -10.98
C SER A 315 13.34 -32.23 -11.38
N ASN A 316 14.15 -31.75 -10.43
CA ASN A 316 15.52 -31.30 -10.68
C ASN A 316 16.57 -32.41 -10.49
N TYR A 317 16.14 -33.63 -10.18
CA TYR A 317 17.00 -34.80 -10.12
C TYR A 317 17.03 -35.45 -11.50
N HIS A 318 17.99 -35.07 -12.34
CA HIS A 318 18.37 -35.91 -13.47
C HIS A 318 19.08 -37.15 -12.91
N PRO A 319 18.58 -38.38 -13.12
CA PRO A 319 19.39 -39.55 -12.81
C PRO A 319 20.62 -39.47 -13.71
N GLY A 320 21.79 -39.31 -13.08
CA GLY A 320 23.07 -39.45 -13.75
C GLY A 320 23.06 -40.75 -14.55
N LYS A 321 23.60 -40.69 -15.76
CA LYS A 321 23.85 -41.88 -16.60
C LYS A 321 24.55 -42.94 -15.73
N PRO A 322 24.16 -44.22 -15.82
CA PRO A 322 24.90 -45.26 -15.11
C PRO A 322 26.34 -45.28 -15.61
N ASP A 323 27.28 -45.22 -14.69
CA ASP A 323 28.70 -45.49 -14.94
C ASP A 323 28.81 -46.83 -15.68
N GLN A 324 29.27 -46.78 -16.93
CA GLN A 324 29.75 -47.97 -17.63
C GLN A 324 31.06 -48.37 -16.98
N GLY A 325 30.96 -49.26 -15.98
CA GLY A 325 32.11 -49.93 -15.39
C GLY A 325 32.93 -50.63 -16.47
N LEU A 326 34.25 -50.39 -16.42
CA LEU A 326 35.29 -51.16 -17.07
C LEU A 326 35.08 -52.65 -16.81
N LEU A 327 34.80 -53.40 -17.88
CA LEU A 327 35.01 -54.85 -17.94
C LEU A 327 36.21 -55.08 -18.87
N GLU A 328 37.39 -55.27 -18.27
CA GLU A 328 38.48 -55.95 -18.95
C GLU A 328 38.20 -57.47 -18.99
N PRO A 329 38.33 -58.14 -20.14
CA PRO A 329 38.18 -59.59 -20.22
C PRO A 329 39.48 -60.30 -19.81
N PHE A 330 39.39 -61.13 -18.77
CA PHE A 330 40.35 -62.21 -18.52
C PHE A 330 40.09 -63.36 -19.51
N GLU A 331 41.06 -63.65 -20.37
CA GLU A 331 41.21 -64.95 -21.03
C GLU A 331 42.41 -65.70 -20.43
N GLN A 332 42.15 -66.91 -19.95
CA GLN A 332 43.00 -68.09 -20.05
C GLN A 332 42.14 -69.23 -20.58
#